data_AF-A0A7S2JR33-F1
#
_entry.id   AF-A0A7S2JR33-F1
#
_cell.length_a   1.000
_cell.length_b   1.000
_cell.length_c   1.000
_cell.angle_alpha   90.00
_cell.angle_beta   90.00
_cell.angle_gamma   90.00
#
_symmetry.space_group_name_H-M   'P 1'
#
loop_
_entity.id
_entity.type
_entity.pdbx_description
1 polymer ?
#
loop_
_entity_poly.entity_id
_entity_poly.type
_entity_poly.pdbx_seq_one_letter_code
_entity_poly.pdbx_strand_id
1 'polypeptide(L)'
;AARYVEHFLPLLHDVCRHVRYASLVTVGSMQAGARPHASAVARCLRDADVSCRMAALRALKCMGETAGPYTKELSTWQDMFVPRGNGQYYGQAFGLPEPISERALMFPM
;
A
#
# COMPACT_ATOMS: atom_id res chain seq x y z
N ALA A 1 7.65 2.68 19.37
CA ALA A 1 7.17 2.32 18.02
C ALA A 1 8.07 2.87 16.92
N ALA A 2 8.35 4.19 16.86
CA ALA A 2 9.12 4.83 15.78
C ALA A 2 10.52 4.22 15.50
N ARG A 3 11.29 3.84 16.54
CA ARG A 3 12.63 3.24 16.39
C ARG A 3 12.66 1.93 15.58
N TYR A 4 11.55 1.19 15.51
CA TYR A 4 11.52 -0.07 14.78
C TYR A 4 11.27 0.11 13.29
N VAL A 5 10.64 1.22 12.87
CA VAL A 5 10.35 1.47 11.45
C VAL A 5 11.63 1.47 10.62
N GLU A 6 12.71 2.07 11.13
CA GLU A 6 14.01 2.14 10.46
C GLU A 6 14.61 0.76 10.18
N HIS A 7 14.36 -0.24 11.02
CA HIS A 7 14.79 -1.62 10.80
C HIS A 7 13.96 -2.35 9.76
N PHE A 8 12.72 -1.92 9.52
CA PHE A 8 11.83 -2.52 8.52
C PHE A 8 12.02 -1.91 7.12
N LEU A 9 12.57 -0.71 6.99
CA LEU A 9 12.79 -0.07 5.67
C LEU A 9 13.69 -0.89 4.74
N PRO A 10 14.84 -1.45 5.18
CA PRO A 10 15.67 -2.28 4.31
C PRO A 10 14.91 -3.54 3.84
N LEU A 11 14.02 -4.08 4.68
CA LEU A 11 13.23 -5.27 4.39
C LEU A 11 12.17 -5.04 3.30
N LEU A 12 11.84 -3.78 2.98
CA LEU A 12 11.01 -3.44 1.83
C LEU A 12 11.67 -3.79 0.49
N HIS A 13 12.98 -4.05 0.48
CA HIS A 13 13.75 -4.44 -0.70
C HIS A 13 14.24 -5.89 -0.64
N ASP A 14 13.73 -6.69 0.30
CA ASP A 14 14.12 -8.09 0.42
C ASP A 14 13.72 -8.90 -0.82
N VAL A 15 14.51 -9.91 -1.16
CA VAL A 15 14.27 -10.80 -2.31
C VAL A 15 12.97 -11.59 -2.10
N CYS A 16 12.67 -11.97 -0.86
CA CYS A 16 11.49 -12.72 -0.48
C CYS A 16 10.27 -11.80 -0.37
N ARG A 17 9.27 -12.04 -1.23
CA ARG A 17 7.98 -11.32 -1.22
C ARG A 17 7.28 -11.35 0.14
N HIS A 18 7.38 -12.45 0.90
CA HIS A 18 6.75 -12.54 2.22
C HIS A 18 7.40 -11.60 3.24
N VAL A 19 8.73 -11.41 3.15
CA VAL A 19 9.47 -10.48 4.02
C VAL A 19 9.09 -9.04 3.71
N ARG A 20 9.02 -8.69 2.41
CA ARG A 20 8.53 -7.38 1.97
C ARG A 20 7.10 -7.11 2.44
N TYR A 21 6.20 -8.08 2.25
CA TYR A 21 4.81 -7.99 2.69
C TYR A 21 4.69 -7.78 4.21
N ALA A 22 5.38 -8.61 5.00
CA ALA A 22 5.36 -8.52 6.46
C ALA A 22 5.87 -7.16 6.92
N SER A 23 6.98 -6.67 6.33
CA SER A 23 7.51 -5.34 6.60
C SER A 23 6.48 -4.24 6.32
N LEU A 24 5.83 -4.26 5.14
CA LEU A 24 4.79 -3.29 4.78
C LEU A 24 3.61 -3.30 5.75
N VAL A 25 3.14 -4.48 6.15
CA VAL A 25 2.05 -4.62 7.13
C VAL A 25 2.48 -4.02 8.47
N THR A 26 3.68 -4.36 8.96
CA THR A 26 4.20 -3.84 10.24
C THR A 26 4.35 -2.32 10.21
N VAL A 27 4.91 -1.76 9.13
CA VAL A 27 5.05 -0.31 8.94
C VAL A 27 3.67 0.36 8.88
N GLY A 28 2.70 -0.22 8.18
CA GLY A 28 1.32 0.27 8.13
C GLY A 28 0.61 0.26 9.49
N SER A 29 0.83 -0.78 10.30
CA SER A 29 0.29 -0.88 11.66
C SER A 29 0.83 0.19 12.61
N MET A 30 1.96 0.82 12.30
CA MET A 30 2.52 1.91 13.11
C MET A 30 1.88 3.28 12.83
N GLN A 31 0.99 3.39 11.84
CA GLN A 31 0.17 4.57 11.54
C GLN A 31 0.99 5.87 11.53
N ALA A 32 0.70 6.81 12.45
CA ALA A 32 1.38 8.09 12.56
C ALA A 32 2.91 7.97 12.75
N GLY A 33 3.38 6.88 13.37
CA GLY A 33 4.81 6.62 13.58
C GLY A 33 5.58 6.30 12.30
N ALA A 34 4.89 5.90 11.23
CA ALA A 34 5.51 5.58 9.94
C ALA A 34 5.42 6.73 8.92
N ARG A 35 4.78 7.86 9.28
CA ARG A 35 4.63 9.06 8.45
C ARG A 35 5.93 9.57 7.81
N PRO A 36 7.08 9.65 8.52
CA PRO A 36 8.34 10.09 7.91
C PRO A 36 8.82 9.17 6.77
N HIS A 37 8.30 7.95 6.71
CA HIS A 37 8.71 6.90 5.78
C HIS A 37 7.66 6.59 4.71
N ALA A 38 6.65 7.45 4.57
CA ALA A 38 5.62 7.29 3.54
C ALA A 38 6.20 7.21 2.11
N SER A 39 7.35 7.84 1.85
CA SER A 39 8.05 7.77 0.55
C SER A 39 8.54 6.36 0.21
N ALA A 40 9.10 5.65 1.18
CA ALA A 40 9.57 4.29 1.00
C ALA A 40 8.40 3.34 0.72
N VAL A 41 7.30 3.51 1.46
CA VAL A 41 6.08 2.72 1.30
C VAL A 41 5.43 3.02 -0.06
N ALA A 42 5.42 4.28 -0.50
CA ALA A 42 4.89 4.66 -1.81
C ALA A 42 5.63 4.00 -2.97
N ARG A 43 6.95 3.77 -2.87
CA ARG A 43 7.69 3.01 -3.88
C ARG A 43 7.18 1.57 -4.02
N CYS A 44 6.77 0.95 -2.93
CA CYS A 44 6.20 -0.40 -2.92
C CYS A 44 4.82 -0.50 -3.57
N LEU A 45 4.16 0.62 -3.92
CA LEU A 45 2.97 0.58 -4.79
C LEU A 45 3.29 -0.03 -6.15
N ARG A 46 4.55 0.04 -6.61
CA ARG A 46 5.00 -0.57 -7.87
C ARG A 46 5.78 -1.87 -7.67
N ASP A 47 5.63 -2.53 -6.51
CA ASP A 47 6.27 -3.83 -6.27
C ASP A 47 5.83 -4.87 -7.31
N ALA A 48 6.68 -5.85 -7.61
CA ALA A 48 6.36 -6.93 -8.53
C ALA A 48 5.21 -7.83 -8.01
N ASP A 49 5.09 -7.99 -6.70
CA ASP A 49 4.09 -8.84 -6.05
C ASP A 49 2.80 -8.07 -5.71
N VAL A 50 1.65 -8.64 -6.08
CA VAL A 50 0.32 -8.03 -5.87
C VAL A 50 0.02 -7.81 -4.38
N SER A 51 0.38 -8.77 -3.52
CA SER A 51 0.13 -8.67 -2.07
C SER A 51 0.96 -7.55 -1.45
N CYS A 52 2.21 -7.38 -1.87
CA CYS A 52 3.06 -6.27 -1.45
C CYS A 52 2.48 -4.92 -1.88
N ARG A 53 2.03 -4.81 -3.14
CA ARG A 53 1.37 -3.60 -3.66
C ARG A 53 0.14 -3.21 -2.82
N MET A 54 -0.70 -4.18 -2.46
CA MET A 54 -1.87 -3.96 -1.61
C MET A 54 -1.50 -3.57 -0.17
N ALA A 55 -0.46 -4.19 0.40
CA ALA A 55 0.02 -3.85 1.74
C ALA A 55 0.55 -2.42 1.80
N ALA A 56 1.27 -1.96 0.76
CA ALA A 56 1.75 -0.59 0.65
C ALA A 56 0.60 0.43 0.61
N LEU A 57 -0.45 0.14 -0.18
CA LEU A 57 -1.65 0.97 -0.23
C LEU A 57 -2.32 1.09 1.15
N ARG A 58 -2.52 -0.05 1.83
CA ARG A 58 -3.12 -0.08 3.17
C ARG A 58 -2.26 0.70 4.18
N ALA A 59 -0.93 0.55 4.10
CA ALA A 59 -0.01 1.27 4.97
C ALA A 59 -0.09 2.78 4.76
N LEU A 60 -0.10 3.28 3.51
CA LEU A 60 -0.26 4.70 3.22
C LEU A 60 -1.60 5.24 3.73
N LYS A 61 -2.69 4.48 3.58
CA LYS A 61 -4.01 4.85 4.14
C LYS A 61 -3.95 5.00 5.66
N CYS A 62 -3.31 4.06 6.35
CA CYS A 62 -3.14 4.13 7.81
C CYS A 62 -2.30 5.32 8.28
N MET A 63 -1.46 5.90 7.42
CA MET A 63 -0.67 7.10 7.74
C MET A 63 -1.48 8.40 7.60
N GLY A 64 -2.59 8.38 6.86
CA GLY A 64 -3.54 9.49 6.72
C GLY A 64 -3.07 10.57 5.73
N GLU A 65 -3.18 11.85 6.12
CA GLU A 65 -2.88 13.03 5.28
C GLU A 65 -1.49 13.02 4.63
N THR A 66 -0.53 12.27 5.16
CA THR A 66 0.79 12.09 4.56
C THR A 66 0.78 11.33 3.23
N ALA A 67 -0.35 10.75 2.85
CA ALA A 67 -0.56 10.16 1.53
C ALA A 67 -0.83 11.20 0.43
N GLY A 68 -1.18 12.45 0.79
CA GLY A 68 -1.51 13.52 -0.15
C GLY A 68 -0.50 13.76 -1.28
N PRO A 69 0.82 13.78 -1.00
CA PRO A 69 1.85 13.90 -2.04
C PRO A 69 1.89 12.74 -3.03
N TYR A 70 1.41 11.55 -2.65
CA TYR A 70 1.47 10.33 -3.47
C TYR A 70 0.17 10.05 -4.24
N THR A 71 -0.72 11.04 -4.34
CA THR A 71 -2.00 10.93 -5.07
C THR A 71 -1.82 10.50 -6.52
N LYS A 72 -0.74 10.92 -7.19
CA LYS A 72 -0.42 10.52 -8.56
C LYS A 72 0.04 9.07 -8.66
N GLU A 73 0.84 8.60 -7.72
CA GLU A 73 1.27 7.20 -7.63
C GLU A 73 0.07 6.30 -7.33
N LEU A 74 -0.85 6.75 -6.47
CA LEU A 74 -2.09 6.05 -6.15
C LEU A 74 -3.05 6.00 -7.35
N SER A 75 -3.18 7.07 -8.13
CA SER A 75 -4.00 7.05 -9.34
C SER A 75 -3.41 6.14 -10.41
N THR A 76 -2.08 6.18 -10.60
CA THR A 76 -1.37 5.27 -11.50
C THR A 76 -1.54 3.81 -11.06
N TRP A 77 -1.46 3.56 -9.75
CA TRP A 77 -1.72 2.25 -9.18
C TRP A 77 -3.14 1.78 -9.48
N GLN A 78 -4.12 2.66 -9.29
CA GLN A 78 -5.51 2.37 -9.60
C GLN A 78 -5.70 2.05 -11.08
N ASP A 79 -5.13 2.83 -12.00
CA ASP A 79 -5.21 2.58 -13.44
C ASP A 79 -4.59 1.23 -13.86
N MET A 80 -3.55 0.76 -13.15
CA MET A 80 -2.97 -0.56 -13.37
C MET A 80 -3.87 -1.71 -12.89
N PHE A 81 -4.73 -1.46 -11.91
CA PHE A 81 -5.56 -2.47 -11.24
C PHE A 81 -7.05 -2.42 -11.59
N VAL A 82 -7.55 -1.32 -12.15
CA VAL A 82 -8.89 -1.23 -12.73
C VAL A 82 -8.91 -2.11 -13.98
N PRO A 83 -9.70 -3.20 -14.02
CA PRO A 83 -9.80 -4.01 -15.23
C PRO A 83 -10.43 -3.17 -16.34
N ARG A 84 -9.69 -2.90 -17.42
CA ARG A 84 -10.29 -2.41 -18.68
C ARG A 84 -10.96 -3.59 -19.39
N GLY A 85 -12.03 -4.12 -18.82
CA GLY A 85 -12.76 -5.25 -19.38
C GLY A 85 -13.45 -6.10 -18.32
N ASN A 86 -14.77 -6.18 -18.43
CA ASN A 86 -15.64 -7.30 -18.03
C ASN A 86 -15.10 -8.30 -16.99
N GLY A 87 -15.04 -7.85 -15.73
CA GLY A 87 -15.49 -8.66 -14.58
C GLY A 87 -14.68 -9.90 -14.19
N GLN A 88 -13.42 -10.06 -14.61
CA GLN A 88 -12.57 -11.13 -14.08
C GLN A 88 -11.89 -10.67 -12.78
N TYR A 89 -12.63 -10.83 -11.69
CA TYR A 89 -12.13 -10.63 -10.33
C TYR A 89 -11.01 -11.62 -9.99
N TYR A 90 -9.95 -11.10 -9.38
CA TYR A 90 -8.85 -11.88 -8.80
C TYR A 90 -9.39 -12.98 -7.88
N GLY A 91 -9.08 -14.23 -8.26
CA GLY A 91 -9.58 -15.43 -7.61
C GLY A 91 -9.17 -15.59 -6.14
N GLN A 92 -10.14 -16.03 -5.34
CA GLN A 92 -10.04 -16.95 -4.20
C GLN A 92 -9.16 -16.63 -2.99
N ALA A 93 -8.51 -15.47 -2.88
CA ALA A 93 -7.83 -15.11 -1.62
C ALA A 93 -8.69 -14.29 -0.64
N PHE A 94 -9.60 -13.44 -1.12
CA PHE A 94 -10.49 -12.64 -0.25
C PHE A 94 -11.79 -12.34 -0.99
N GLY A 95 -12.84 -13.08 -0.69
CA GLY A 95 -14.16 -12.96 -1.33
C GLY A 95 -14.95 -11.75 -0.86
N LEU A 96 -14.53 -10.55 -1.30
CA LEU A 96 -15.33 -9.31 -1.42
C LEU A 96 -14.49 -8.33 -2.27
N PRO A 97 -15.06 -7.62 -3.25
CA PRO A 97 -14.37 -6.49 -3.85
C PRO A 97 -14.29 -5.41 -2.79
N GLU A 98 -13.19 -5.30 -2.04
CA GLU A 98 -13.10 -4.24 -1.03
C GLU A 98 -13.11 -2.88 -1.76
N PRO A 99 -14.11 -2.02 -1.51
CA PRO A 99 -14.25 -0.71 -2.13
C PRO A 99 -13.32 0.29 -1.40
N ILE A 100 -12.02 -0.02 -1.31
CA ILE A 100 -11.04 0.86 -0.69
C ILE A 100 -10.56 1.91 -1.69
N SER A 101 -10.52 1.59 -2.98
CA SER A 101 -10.10 2.48 -4.06
C SER A 101 -11.03 3.69 -4.24
N GLU A 102 -12.34 3.53 -4.03
CA GLU A 102 -13.31 4.63 -4.13
C GLU A 102 -13.36 5.50 -2.86
N ARG A 103 -13.23 4.90 -1.67
CA ARG A 103 -13.30 5.64 -0.40
C ARG A 103 -11.97 6.23 0.08
N ALA A 104 -10.82 5.71 -0.35
CA ALA A 104 -9.51 6.23 0.05
C ALA A 104 -9.01 7.36 -0.87
N LEU A 105 -9.56 7.49 -2.07
CA LEU A 105 -9.24 8.57 -3.02
C LEU A 105 -10.29 9.70 -3.04
N MET A 106 -11.43 9.53 -2.36
CA MET A 106 -12.29 10.66 -1.98
C MET A 106 -11.69 11.38 -0.77
N PHE A 107 -10.74 12.28 -1.04
CA PHE A 107 -10.68 13.53 -0.28
C PHE A 107 -11.60 14.51 -1.03
N PRO A 108 -12.82 14.73 -0.53
CA PRO A 108 -13.08 15.97 0.20
C PRO A 108 -13.89 15.77 1.49
N MET A 109 -13.82 16.83 2.30
CA MET A 109 -14.52 17.09 3.57
C MET A 109 -16.03 16.88 3.52
#